data_AF-A0A4T0V872-F1
#
_entry.id   AF-A0A4T0V872-F1
#
_cell.length_a   1.000
_cell.length_b   1.000
_cell.length_c   1.000
_cell.angle_alpha   90.00
_cell.angle_beta   90.00
_cell.angle_gamma   90.00
#
_symmetry.space_group_name_H-M   'P 1'
#
loop_
_entity.id
_entity.type
_entity.pdbx_description
1 polymer ?
#
loop_
_entity_poly.entity_id
_entity_poly.type
_entity_poly.pdbx_seq_one_letter_code
_entity_poly.pdbx_strand_id
1 'polypeptide(L)'
;MAKAYDGETIKGVPVTEQLIDEAVARAEQGYDVEVLKRRGRPKLDPSAEGESAIIPVRMDEELLNALTAKAEQDGLTRSEAIREAIRLWAHVA
;
A
#
# COMPACT_ATOMS: atom_id res chain seq x y z
N MET A 1 21.72 2.32 -35.69
CA MET A 1 20.41 1.91 -35.13
C MET A 1 20.70 0.71 -34.24
N ALA A 2 20.46 0.80 -32.93
CA ALA A 2 20.66 -0.35 -32.04
C ALA A 2 19.73 -1.50 -32.46
N LYS A 3 20.24 -2.73 -32.47
CA LYS A 3 19.47 -3.91 -32.86
C LYS A 3 18.35 -4.12 -31.83
N ALA A 4 17.10 -3.97 -32.28
CA ALA A 4 15.93 -4.24 -31.47
C ALA A 4 15.70 -5.76 -31.40
N TYR A 5 15.36 -6.26 -30.22
CA TYR A 5 15.10 -7.68 -29.99
C TYR A 5 13.61 -7.97 -30.20
N ASP A 6 13.29 -8.86 -31.12
CA ASP A 6 11.99 -9.53 -31.36
C ASP A 6 10.69 -8.70 -31.27
N GLY A 7 10.77 -7.37 -31.45
CA GLY A 7 9.61 -6.47 -31.41
C GLY A 7 9.02 -6.26 -30.01
N GLU A 8 9.69 -6.70 -28.95
CA GLU A 8 9.22 -6.49 -27.58
C GLU A 8 9.40 -5.03 -27.15
N THR A 9 8.48 -4.54 -26.32
CA THR A 9 8.51 -3.17 -25.81
C THR A 9 8.24 -3.12 -24.31
N ILE A 10 8.94 -2.22 -23.61
CA ILE A 10 8.67 -1.88 -22.21
C ILE A 10 8.14 -0.46 -22.19
N LYS A 11 6.86 -0.28 -21.79
CA LYS A 11 6.16 1.01 -21.79
C LYS A 11 6.23 1.73 -23.16
N GLY A 12 6.14 0.96 -24.26
CA GLY A 12 6.19 1.49 -25.62
C GLY A 12 7.59 1.79 -26.15
N VAL A 13 8.65 1.55 -25.36
CA VAL A 13 10.04 1.67 -25.80
C VAL A 13 10.55 0.30 -26.26
N PRO A 14 11.12 0.18 -27.49
CA PRO A 14 11.68 -1.08 -27.97
C PRO A 14 12.80 -1.61 -27.08
N VAL A 15 12.77 -2.91 -26.80
CA VAL A 15 13.86 -3.58 -26.11
C VAL A 15 15.04 -3.70 -27.09
N THR A 16 16.19 -3.15 -26.71
CA THR A 16 17.43 -3.18 -27.50
C THR A 16 18.45 -4.07 -26.83
N GLU A 17 19.44 -4.60 -27.57
CA GLU A 17 20.55 -5.36 -26.96
C GLU A 17 21.24 -4.58 -25.85
N GLN A 18 21.45 -3.27 -26.04
CA GLN A 18 22.04 -2.42 -25.01
C GLN A 18 21.19 -2.37 -23.72
N LEU A 19 19.86 -2.29 -23.84
CA LEU A 19 18.96 -2.33 -22.68
C LEU A 19 19.05 -3.67 -21.94
N ILE A 20 19.24 -4.76 -22.69
CA ILE A 20 19.40 -6.11 -22.13
C ILE A 20 20.74 -6.20 -21.40
N ASP A 21 21.85 -5.76 -22.02
CA ASP A 21 23.18 -5.77 -21.40
C ASP A 21 23.20 -4.95 -20.10
N GLU A 22 22.58 -3.77 -20.11
CA GLU A 22 22.42 -2.94 -18.92
C GLU A 22 21.58 -3.62 -17.82
N ALA A 23 20.54 -4.35 -18.22
CA ALA A 23 19.70 -5.08 -17.27
C ALA A 23 20.43 -6.29 -16.67
N VAL A 24 21.23 -7.01 -17.47
CA VAL A 24 22.06 -8.13 -17.02
C VAL A 24 23.11 -7.65 -16.04
N ALA A 25 23.88 -6.60 -16.40
CA ALA A 25 24.91 -6.04 -15.52
C ALA A 25 24.32 -5.59 -14.18
N ARG A 26 23.15 -4.94 -14.19
CA ARG A 26 22.45 -4.53 -12.96
C ARG A 26 22.01 -5.72 -12.11
N ALA A 27 21.57 -6.80 -12.73
CA ALA A 27 21.18 -8.01 -12.02
C ALA A 27 22.38 -8.71 -11.37
N GLU A 28 23.51 -8.80 -12.08
CA GLU A 28 24.76 -9.37 -11.57
C GLU A 28 25.38 -8.53 -10.45
N GLN A 29 25.25 -7.20 -10.52
CA GLN A 29 25.68 -6.29 -9.47
C GLN A 29 24.89 -6.48 -8.15
N GLY A 30 23.70 -7.10 -8.24
CA GLY A 30 22.81 -7.34 -7.12
C GLY A 30 21.98 -6.11 -6.72
N TYR A 31 20.90 -6.36 -5.97
CA TYR A 31 20.05 -5.31 -5.43
C TYR A 31 20.21 -5.23 -3.92
N ASP A 32 20.25 -4.01 -3.38
CA ASP A 32 20.21 -3.78 -1.94
C ASP A 32 18.78 -4.04 -1.42
N VAL A 33 18.57 -5.26 -0.91
CA VAL A 33 17.28 -5.73 -0.42
C VAL A 33 16.75 -4.95 0.77
N GLU A 34 17.61 -4.30 1.55
CA GLU A 34 17.21 -3.49 2.71
C GLU A 34 16.57 -2.16 2.28
N VAL A 35 16.95 -1.65 1.11
CA VAL A 35 16.41 -0.40 0.54
C VAL A 35 15.14 -0.65 -0.26
N LEU A 36 14.90 -1.91 -0.67
CA LEU A 36 13.65 -2.29 -1.32
C LEU A 36 12.50 -2.20 -0.32
N LYS A 37 11.56 -1.27 -0.56
CA LYS A 37 10.33 -1.17 0.22
C LYS A 37 9.61 -2.53 0.23
N ARG A 38 9.33 -3.07 1.43
CA ARG A 38 8.46 -4.24 1.58
C ARG A 38 7.16 -4.02 0.81
N ARG A 39 6.85 -4.93 -0.11
CA ARG A 39 5.55 -4.94 -0.81
C ARG A 39 4.46 -5.36 0.19
N GLY A 40 3.38 -4.58 0.26
CA GLY A 40 2.24 -4.82 1.14
C GLY A 40 1.24 -3.65 1.08
N ARG A 41 0.10 -3.76 1.79
CA ARG A 41 -0.82 -2.62 1.94
C ARG A 41 -0.07 -1.50 2.69
N PRO A 42 -0.15 -0.24 2.25
CA PRO A 42 0.45 0.87 2.98
C PRO A 42 0.04 0.84 4.46
N LYS A 43 0.99 1.14 5.34
CA LYS A 43 0.70 1.32 6.77
C LYS A 43 -0.31 2.43 6.96
N LEU A 44 -1.17 2.30 7.98
CA LEU A 44 -2.08 3.38 8.34
C LEU A 44 -1.33 4.57 8.95
N ASP A 45 -0.27 4.32 9.71
CA ASP A 45 0.68 5.32 10.18
C ASP A 45 2.04 5.09 9.50
N PRO A 46 2.51 6.02 8.64
CA PRO A 46 3.81 5.92 7.99
C PRO A 46 5.00 5.92 8.96
N SER A 47 4.84 6.48 10.17
CA SER A 47 5.88 6.66 11.18
C SER A 47 5.96 5.52 12.21
N ALA A 48 4.92 4.68 12.31
CA ALA A 48 4.89 3.60 13.28
C ALA A 48 5.79 2.41 12.91
N GLU A 49 6.51 1.89 13.91
CA GLU A 49 7.21 0.61 13.82
C GLU A 49 6.20 -0.56 13.86
N GLY A 50 6.33 -1.51 12.94
CA GLY A 50 5.45 -2.68 12.84
C GLY A 50 4.30 -2.59 11.83
N GLU A 51 3.47 -3.64 11.82
CA GLU A 51 2.26 -3.75 10.99
C GLU A 51 1.05 -3.16 11.72
N SER A 52 0.04 -2.69 10.98
CA SER A 52 -1.22 -2.24 11.60
C SER A 52 -1.95 -3.44 12.22
N ALA A 53 -2.09 -3.44 13.56
CA ALA A 53 -2.77 -4.50 14.28
C ALA A 53 -4.26 -4.58 13.89
N ILE A 54 -4.76 -5.81 13.77
CA ILE A 54 -6.19 -6.08 13.52
C ILE A 54 -6.81 -6.55 14.84
N ILE A 55 -7.78 -5.78 15.35
CA ILE A 55 -8.51 -6.11 16.58
C ILE A 55 -9.94 -6.51 16.20
N PRO A 56 -10.31 -7.80 16.27
CA PRO A 56 -11.70 -8.22 16.03
C PRO A 56 -12.57 -7.85 17.24
N VAL A 57 -13.61 -7.04 17.01
CA VAL A 57 -14.57 -6.61 18.05
C VAL A 57 -15.97 -7.06 17.64
N ARG A 58 -16.70 -7.71 18.55
CA ARG A 58 -18.12 -8.04 18.35
C ARG A 58 -18.96 -6.81 18.68
N MET A 59 -19.89 -6.48 17.78
CA MET A 59 -20.88 -5.43 17.98
C MET A 59 -22.27 -6.06 17.84
N ASP A 60 -23.22 -5.58 18.63
CA ASP A 60 -24.63 -5.85 18.37
C ASP A 60 -25.10 -5.11 17.09
N GLU A 61 -26.27 -5.52 16.58
CA GLU A 61 -26.81 -4.97 15.34
C GLU A 61 -27.19 -3.49 15.47
N GLU A 62 -27.68 -3.06 16.64
CA GLU A 62 -28.09 -1.69 16.88
C GLU A 62 -26.89 -0.73 16.79
N LEU A 63 -25.80 -1.08 17.47
CA LEU A 63 -24.56 -0.31 17.46
C LEU A 63 -23.93 -0.28 16.06
N LEU A 64 -23.92 -1.40 15.34
CA LEU A 64 -23.38 -1.45 13.98
C LEU A 64 -24.18 -0.56 13.02
N ASN A 65 -25.50 -0.55 13.14
CA ASN A 65 -26.38 0.29 12.33
C ASN A 65 -26.18 1.77 12.65
N ALA A 66 -26.13 2.14 13.93
CA ALA A 66 -25.88 3.51 14.37
C ALA A 66 -24.51 4.04 13.86
N LEU A 67 -23.47 3.21 13.97
CA LEU A 67 -22.13 3.53 13.45
C LEU A 67 -22.16 3.74 11.92
N THR A 68 -22.82 2.85 11.19
CA THR A 68 -22.87 2.91 9.73
C THR A 68 -23.62 4.16 9.26
N ALA A 69 -24.77 4.45 9.86
CA ALA A 69 -25.55 5.65 9.54
C ALA A 69 -24.76 6.94 9.83
N LYS A 70 -24.02 6.99 10.95
CA LYS A 70 -23.18 8.15 11.26
C LYS A 70 -22.01 8.30 10.29
N ALA A 71 -21.36 7.20 9.94
CA ALA A 71 -20.24 7.20 9.00
C ALA A 71 -20.69 7.70 7.62
N GLU A 72 -21.85 7.28 7.14
CA GLU A 72 -22.43 7.75 5.87
C GLU A 72 -22.74 9.26 5.90
N GLN A 73 -23.29 9.78 7.01
CA GLN A 73 -23.55 11.20 7.18
C GLN A 73 -22.27 12.05 7.13
N ASP A 74 -21.18 11.53 7.67
CA ASP A 74 -19.88 12.22 7.73
C ASP A 74 -19.02 11.98 6.47
N GLY A 75 -19.48 11.17 5.52
CA GLY A 75 -18.70 10.79 4.34
C GLY A 75 -17.46 9.93 4.68
N LEU A 76 -17.48 9.23 5.82
CA LEU A 76 -16.40 8.39 6.30
C LEU A 76 -16.67 6.93 5.99
N THR A 77 -15.61 6.15 5.78
CA THR A 77 -15.73 4.69 5.84
C THR A 77 -15.97 4.23 7.28
N ARG A 78 -16.61 3.08 7.47
CA ARG A 78 -16.84 2.49 8.81
C ARG A 78 -15.55 2.40 9.63
N SER A 79 -14.44 1.97 9.01
CA SER A 79 -13.15 1.86 9.70
C SER A 79 -12.55 3.21 10.10
N GLU A 80 -12.82 4.29 9.35
CA GLU A 80 -12.42 5.65 9.74
C GLU A 80 -13.26 6.15 10.91
N ALA A 81 -14.59 6.00 10.85
CA ALA A 81 -15.48 6.37 11.94
C ALA A 81 -15.13 5.66 13.26
N ILE A 82 -14.80 4.35 13.21
CA ILE A 82 -14.34 3.59 14.39
C ILE A 82 -13.04 4.19 14.96
N ARG A 83 -12.08 4.53 14.09
CA ARG A 83 -10.80 5.09 14.54
C ARG A 83 -10.95 6.49 15.13
N GLU A 84 -11.78 7.33 14.53
CA GLU A 84 -12.14 8.65 15.09
C GLU A 84 -12.78 8.51 16.47
N ALA A 85 -13.75 7.60 16.62
CA ALA A 85 -14.37 7.35 17.92
C ALA A 85 -13.34 6.91 18.98
N ILE A 86 -12.39 6.05 18.61
CA ILE A 86 -11.32 5.61 19.51
C ILE A 86 -10.36 6.76 19.84
N ARG A 87 -9.98 7.60 18.87
CA ARG A 87 -9.14 8.79 19.10
C ARG A 87 -9.79 9.75 20.09
N LEU A 88 -11.08 10.03 19.91
CA LEU A 88 -11.87 10.86 20.80
C LEU A 88 -11.96 10.25 22.21
N TRP A 89 -12.23 8.95 22.32
CA TRP A 89 -12.32 8.27 23.61
C TRP A 89 -10.97 8.18 24.35
N ALA A 90 -9.90 7.86 23.63
CA ALA A 90 -8.54 7.74 24.17
C ALA A 90 -7.84 9.10 24.36
N HIS A 91 -8.46 10.20 23.89
CA HIS A 91 -7.87 11.54 23.87
C HIS A 91 -6.52 11.57 23.15
N VAL A 92 -6.41 10.84 22.04
CA VAL A 92 -5.21 10.78 21.18
C VAL A 92 -5.49 11.56 19.89
N ALA A 93 -4.61 12.52 19.57
CA ALA A 93 -4.68 13.33 18.35
C ALA A 93 -4.21 12.56 17.12
#